data_AF-W1X9A7-F1
#
_entry.id   AF-W1X9A7-F1
#
_cell.length_a   1.000
_cell.length_b   1.000
_cell.length_c   1.000
_cell.angle_alpha   90.00
_cell.angle_beta   90.00
_cell.angle_gamma   90.00
#
_symmetry.space_group_name_H-M   'P 1'
#
loop_
_entity.id
_entity.type
_entity.pdbx_description
1 polymer ?
#
loop_
_entity_poly.entity_id
_entity_poly.type
_entity_poly.pdbx_seq_one_letter_code
_entity_poly.pdbx_strand_id
1 'polypeptide(L)' 'IFNGIIRSAQKRPVSSDEIEAIVSRIEQKVRSSNENEIASEFIGSLVMEELADLDEITYVRFASVY' A
#
# COMPACT_ATOMS: atom_id res chain seq x y z
N ILE A 1 1.06 -7.29 -1.97
CA ILE A 1 0.89 -5.83 -1.81
C ILE A 1 0.71 -5.15 -3.18
N PHE A 2 1.72 -5.17 -4.05
CA PHE A 2 1.73 -4.52 -5.37
C PHE A 2 0.43 -4.68 -6.20
N ASN A 3 0.00 -5.93 -6.45
CA ASN A 3 -1.21 -6.21 -7.23
C ASN A 3 -2.50 -5.65 -6.59
N GLY A 4 -2.55 -5.54 -5.26
CA GLY A 4 -3.67 -4.94 -4.55
C GLY A 4 -3.76 -3.44 -4.82
N ILE A 5 -2.61 -2.75 -4.74
CA ILE A 5 -2.51 -1.31 -5.03
C ILE A 5 -2.82 -1.02 -6.50
N ILE A 6 -2.25 -1.77 -7.44
CA ILE A 6 -2.54 -1.61 -8.88
C ILE A 6 -4.03 -1.71 -9.20
N ARG A 7 -4.74 -2.66 -8.58
CA ARG A 7 -6.19 -2.81 -8.79
C ARG A 7 -6.95 -1.60 -8.27
N SER A 8 -6.57 -1.08 -7.12
CA SER A 8 -7.20 0.13 -6.55
C SER A 8 -6.92 1.38 -7.37
N ALA A 9 -5.73 1.48 -7.96
CA ALA A 9 -5.26 2.62 -8.75
C ALA A 9 -5.80 2.65 -10.20
N GLN A 10 -6.70 1.74 -10.59
CA GLN A 10 -7.21 1.69 -11.96
C GLN A 10 -7.86 3.01 -12.40
N LYS A 11 -7.42 3.52 -13.57
CA LYS A 11 -7.87 4.80 -14.13
C LYS A 11 -7.54 6.02 -13.26
N ARG A 12 -6.53 5.91 -12.39
CA ARG A 12 -5.97 7.03 -11.63
C ARG A 12 -4.64 7.47 -12.24
N PRO A 13 -4.22 8.73 -12.04
CA PRO A 13 -2.92 9.22 -12.46
C PRO A 13 -1.81 8.75 -11.49
N VAL A 14 -1.76 7.44 -11.24
CA VAL A 14 -0.75 6.81 -10.38
C VAL A 14 0.08 5.90 -11.27
N SER A 15 1.37 6.19 -11.36
CA SER A 15 2.34 5.42 -12.15
C SER A 15 2.75 4.12 -11.43
N SER A 16 3.22 3.14 -12.20
CA SER A 16 3.79 1.92 -11.63
C SER A 16 4.98 2.21 -10.72
N ASP A 17 5.82 3.19 -11.09
CA ASP A 17 7.01 3.57 -10.32
C ASP A 17 6.64 4.12 -8.93
N GLU A 18 5.57 4.92 -8.84
CA GLU A 18 5.04 5.39 -7.55
C GLU A 18 4.55 4.23 -6.67
N ILE A 19 3.90 3.24 -7.28
CA ILE A 19 3.44 2.03 -6.58
C ILE A 19 4.63 1.18 -6.11
N GLU A 20 5.65 0.99 -6.96
CA GLU A 20 6.88 0.28 -6.58
C GLU A 20 7.59 0.99 -5.42
N ALA A 21 7.66 2.32 -5.46
CA ALA A 21 8.24 3.11 -4.38
C ALA A 21 7.47 2.94 -3.06
N ILE A 22 6.13 2.95 -3.10
CA ILE A 22 5.29 2.65 -1.92
C ILE A 22 5.58 1.24 -1.39
N VAL A 23 5.56 0.24 -2.26
CA VAL A 23 5.81 -1.16 -1.86
C VAL A 23 7.19 -1.31 -1.22
N SER A 24 8.21 -0.68 -1.79
CA SER A 24 9.56 -0.70 -1.25
C SER A 24 9.63 -0.09 0.16
N ARG A 25 8.96 1.06 0.40
CA ARG A 25 8.89 1.68 1.73
C ARG A 25 8.18 0.79 2.75
N ILE A 26 7.09 0.14 2.34
CA ILE A 26 6.35 -0.78 3.22
C ILE A 26 7.20 -2.00 3.55
N GLU A 27 7.87 -2.60 2.56
CA GLU A 27 8.79 -3.73 2.80
C GLU A 27 9.93 -3.34 3.73
N GLN A 28 10.46 -2.11 3.61
CA GLN A 28 11.49 -1.61 4.52
C GLN A 28 10.96 -1.44 5.94
N LYS A 29 9.75 -0.87 6.12
CA LYS A 29 9.09 -0.75 7.43
C LYS A 29 8.89 -2.13 8.08
N VAL A 30 8.40 -3.10 7.30
CA VAL A 30 8.17 -4.48 7.76
C VAL A 30 9.49 -5.22 8.08
N ARG A 31 10.55 -5.02 7.30
CA ARG A 31 11.87 -5.61 7.64
C ARG A 31 12.49 -4.97 8.88
N SER A 32 12.13 -3.72 9.17
CA SER A 32 12.60 -3.00 10.36
C SER A 32 11.82 -3.37 11.61
N SER A 33 10.58 -3.90 11.48
CA SER A 33 9.91 -4.57 12.60
C SER A 33 10.63 -5.88 12.89
N ASN A 34 11.11 -6.03 14.12
CA ASN A 34 11.91 -7.18 14.57
C ASN A 34 11.03 -8.40 14.90
N GLU A 35 9.92 -8.55 14.18
CA GLU A 35 8.90 -9.58 14.38
C GLU A 35 9.02 -10.66 13.30
N ASN A 36 8.89 -11.93 13.71
CA ASN A 36 8.96 -13.07 12.78
C ASN A 36 7.65 -13.28 12.00
N GLU A 37 6.54 -12.77 12.53
CA GLU A 37 5.22 -12.86 11.94
C GLU A 37 4.59 -11.47 11.95
N ILE A 38 3.99 -11.09 10.83
CA ILE A 38 3.42 -9.76 10.65
C ILE A 38 1.94 -9.93 10.35
N ALA A 39 1.10 -9.30 11.16
CA ALA A 39 -0.35 -9.30 10.95
C ALA A 39 -0.71 -8.67 9.60
N SER A 40 -1.69 -9.25 8.91
CA SER A 40 -2.13 -8.69 7.62
C SER A 40 -2.69 -7.29 7.79
N GLU A 41 -3.35 -7.03 8.94
CA GLU A 41 -3.88 -5.76 9.47
C GLU A 41 -2.80 -4.67 9.57
N PHE A 42 -1.58 -5.06 9.91
CA PHE A 42 -0.46 -4.13 9.98
C PHE A 42 -0.01 -3.72 8.57
N ILE A 43 0.10 -4.67 7.64
CA ILE A 43 0.56 -4.37 6.27
C ILE A 43 -0.41 -3.43 5.55
N GLY A 44 -1.71 -3.67 5.62
CA GLY A 44 -2.65 -2.79 4.90
C GLY A 44 -2.93 -1.48 5.61
N SER A 45 -2.73 -1.36 6.93
CA SER A 45 -2.68 -0.03 7.56
C SER A 45 -1.49 0.80 7.04
N LEU A 46 -0.32 0.19 6.82
CA LEU A 46 0.81 0.84 6.14
C LEU A 46 0.48 1.21 4.68
N VAL A 47 -0.20 0.32 3.94
CA VAL A 47 -0.66 0.65 2.57
C VAL A 47 -1.63 1.82 2.59
N MET A 48 -2.58 1.83 3.51
CA MET A 48 -3.57 2.90 3.68
C MET A 48 -2.91 4.24 3.99
N GLU A 49 -1.91 4.27 4.88
CA GLU A 49 -1.12 5.47 5.19
C GLU A 49 -0.48 6.05 3.93
N GLU A 50 0.25 5.22 3.16
CA GLU A 50 0.95 5.66 1.96
C GLU A 50 -0.01 6.09 0.82
N LEU A 51 -1.17 5.45 0.72
CA LEU A 51 -2.18 5.80 -0.29
C LEU A 51 -2.97 7.06 0.06
N ALA A 52 -3.15 7.37 1.33
CA ALA A 52 -3.85 8.58 1.77
C ALA A 52 -3.12 9.85 1.29
N ASP A 53 -1.79 9.82 1.27
CA ASP A 53 -0.96 10.92 0.78
C ASP A 53 -0.83 10.94 -0.75
N LEU A 54 -0.91 9.77 -1.40
CA LEU A 54 -0.73 9.65 -2.84
C LEU A 54 -2.02 10.00 -3.62
N ASP A 55 -3.13 9.33 -3.31
CA ASP A 55 -4.39 9.47 -4.06
C ASP A 55 -5.60 8.99 -3.26
N GLU A 56 -6.47 9.93 -2.88
CA GLU A 56 -7.66 9.68 -2.07
C GLU A 56 -8.60 8.61 -2.65
N ILE A 57 -8.78 8.59 -3.98
CA ILE A 57 -9.66 7.60 -4.63
C ILE A 57 -9.04 6.19 -4.57
N THR A 58 -7.74 6.08 -4.82
CA THR A 58 -7.00 4.80 -4.70
C THR A 58 -7.06 4.30 -3.27
N TYR A 59 -6.88 5.19 -2.29
CA TYR A 59 -7.06 4.90 -0.86
C TYR A 59 -8.44 4.31 -0.56
N VAL A 60 -9.53 5.01 -0.91
CA VAL A 60 -10.91 4.56 -0.64
C VAL A 60 -11.20 3.21 -1.28
N ARG A 61 -10.71 2.98 -2.51
CA ARG A 61 -10.90 1.70 -3.22
C ARG A 61 -10.14 0.56 -2.56
N PHE A 62 -8.91 0.81 -2.11
CA PHE A 62 -8.13 -0.18 -1.38
C PHE A 62 -8.83 -0.54 -0.04
N ALA A 63 -9.31 0.48 0.67
CA ALA A 63 -10.06 0.32 1.93
C ALA A 63 -11.40 -0.41 1.80
N SER A 64 -11.92 -0.59 0.59
CA SER A 64 -13.17 -1.33 0.36
C SER A 64 -12.98 -2.85 0.28
N VAL A 65 -11.74 -3.30 0.07
CA VAL A 65 -11.38 -4.73 -0.08
C VAL A 65 -10.61 -5.22 1.14
N TYR A 66 -9.91 -4.31 1.80
CA TYR A 66 -9.11 -4.52 2.99
C TYR A 66 -9.92 -4.21 4.24
#